data_AF-A0A077Z776-F1
#
_entry.id   AF-A0A077Z776-F1
#
_cell.length_a   1.000
_cell.length_b   1.000
_cell.length_c   1.000
_cell.angle_alpha   90.00
_cell.angle_beta   90.00
_cell.angle_gamma   90.00
#
_symmetry.space_group_name_H-M   'P 1'
#
loop_
_entity.id
_entity.type
_entity.pdbx_description
1 polymer ?
#
loop_
_entity_poly.entity_id
_entity_poly.type
_entity_poly.pdbx_seq_one_letter_code
_entity_poly.pdbx_strand_id
1 'polypeptide(L)'
;MNTGGSSASTSQSSTSSDANHYKTCADDSVDVFEVWSYLQLVRQGIPGPVRALVWQLLSSADHDNARCLYAEFIRASSPHEKAIRRDVTRTFPDHKFFDESGRGQHSLFNVMKAYSLYDREVGYCQGSAFVVGMLLLLMPEEEAFAVLLKLMEDYRLRELYKPSMSELGLCLFQLECAVQVCIY
;
A
#
# COMPACT_ATOMS: atom_id res chain seq x y z
N MET A 1 34.12 14.79 -59.77
CA MET A 1 35.13 14.68 -58.71
C MET A 1 34.45 14.14 -57.47
N ASN A 2 34.85 12.93 -57.06
CA ASN A 2 34.62 12.28 -55.76
C ASN A 2 35.17 13.21 -54.65
N THR A 3 34.64 13.36 -53.44
CA THR A 3 34.51 12.40 -52.32
C THR A 3 33.74 13.10 -51.19
N GLY A 4 32.73 12.50 -50.54
CA GLY A 4 32.88 11.67 -49.32
C GLY A 4 31.94 12.22 -48.23
N GLY A 5 31.28 11.46 -47.34
CA GLY A 5 31.15 10.03 -47.12
C GLY A 5 30.22 9.81 -45.90
N SER A 6 29.58 8.63 -45.86
CA SER A 6 29.09 7.81 -44.72
C SER A 6 28.31 8.43 -43.54
N SER A 7 27.39 7.78 -42.81
CA SER A 7 26.59 6.55 -42.86
C SER A 7 25.79 6.51 -41.54
N ALA A 8 24.58 5.92 -41.53
CA ALA A 8 23.88 5.30 -40.38
C ALA A 8 23.38 6.24 -39.24
N SER A 9 22.26 6.03 -38.54
CA SER A 9 21.30 4.92 -38.46
C SER A 9 20.06 5.37 -37.67
N THR A 10 18.92 4.79 -38.05
CA THR A 10 17.64 4.65 -37.36
C THR A 10 17.73 4.47 -35.84
N SER A 11 16.82 5.12 -35.09
CA SER A 11 16.28 4.63 -33.82
C SER A 11 14.86 5.14 -33.64
N GLN A 12 13.90 4.27 -33.91
CA GLN A 12 12.53 4.37 -33.40
C GLN A 12 12.57 4.13 -31.88
N SER A 13 11.86 4.94 -31.10
CA SER A 13 11.41 4.51 -29.77
C SER A 13 10.01 5.06 -29.52
N SER A 14 9.06 4.15 -29.73
CA SER A 14 7.67 4.16 -29.29
C SER A 14 7.56 4.28 -27.78
N THR A 15 7.01 5.39 -27.29
CA THR A 15 6.50 5.51 -25.91
C THR A 15 5.29 6.46 -25.90
N SER A 16 4.17 6.07 -26.50
CA SER A 16 2.91 6.81 -26.33
C SER A 16 1.65 5.95 -26.34
N SER A 17 1.77 4.62 -26.31
CA SER A 17 0.62 3.71 -26.36
C SER A 17 0.19 3.17 -24.99
N ASP A 18 1.08 3.15 -23.99
CA ASP A 18 0.78 2.46 -22.72
C ASP A 18 -0.04 3.31 -21.75
N ALA A 19 -0.03 4.64 -21.90
CA ALA A 19 -0.68 5.55 -20.95
C ALA A 19 -2.22 5.68 -21.11
N ASN A 20 -2.78 5.19 -22.22
CA ASN A 20 -4.19 5.37 -22.55
C ASN A 20 -5.10 4.21 -22.12
N HIS A 21 -4.55 3.11 -21.60
CA HIS A 21 -5.38 1.97 -21.19
C HIS A 21 -6.04 2.16 -19.81
N TYR A 22 -5.62 3.15 -19.02
CA TYR A 22 -6.11 3.35 -17.64
C TYR A 22 -7.30 4.32 -17.54
N LYS A 23 -7.83 4.80 -18.66
CA LYS A 23 -8.94 5.74 -18.70
C LYS A 23 -10.02 5.17 -19.60
N THR A 24 -11.00 4.49 -18.99
CA THR A 24 -12.44 4.48 -19.30
C THR A 24 -13.01 3.14 -18.82
N CYS A 25 -13.74 3.12 -17.70
CA CYS A 25 -14.89 2.25 -17.57
C CYS A 25 -15.77 2.71 -16.40
N ALA A 26 -16.91 3.29 -16.74
CA ALA A 26 -18.05 3.47 -15.87
C ALA A 26 -19.25 2.99 -16.68
N ASP A 27 -19.46 1.67 -16.71
CA ASP A 27 -20.76 1.08 -17.01
C ASP A 27 -20.85 -0.33 -16.39
N ASP A 28 -22.03 -0.63 -15.83
CA ASP A 28 -22.33 -1.71 -14.89
C ASP A 28 -22.42 -3.10 -15.55
N SER A 29 -21.29 -3.61 -16.04
CA SER A 29 -21.01 -5.04 -16.14
C SER A 29 -19.50 -5.24 -16.35
N VAL A 30 -18.73 -5.24 -15.26
CA VAL A 30 -17.30 -5.56 -15.36
C VAL A 30 -17.20 -7.01 -15.83
N ASP A 31 -16.77 -7.20 -17.08
CA ASP A 31 -16.65 -8.51 -17.70
C ASP A 31 -15.68 -9.36 -16.85
N VAL A 32 -16.15 -10.53 -16.42
CA VAL A 32 -15.36 -11.50 -15.65
C VAL A 32 -14.03 -11.77 -16.36
N PHE A 33 -14.01 -11.86 -17.70
CA PHE A 33 -12.78 -12.03 -18.47
C PHE A 33 -11.81 -10.85 -18.34
N GLU A 34 -12.32 -9.62 -18.29
CA GLU A 34 -11.50 -8.43 -18.09
C GLU A 34 -10.86 -8.46 -16.69
N VAL A 35 -11.64 -8.78 -15.65
CA VAL A 35 -11.12 -8.96 -14.28
C VAL A 35 -10.02 -10.02 -14.24
N TRP A 36 -10.23 -11.18 -14.87
CA TRP A 36 -9.21 -12.24 -14.92
C TRP A 36 -7.93 -11.78 -15.60
N SER A 37 -8.05 -11.03 -16.70
CA SER A 37 -6.91 -10.45 -17.42
C SER A 37 -6.13 -9.47 -16.54
N TYR A 38 -6.82 -8.57 -15.83
CA TYR A 38 -6.18 -7.65 -14.89
C TYR A 38 -5.46 -8.39 -13.76
N LEU A 39 -6.08 -9.43 -13.18
CA LEU A 39 -5.44 -10.22 -12.13
C LEU A 39 -4.19 -10.96 -12.62
N GLN A 40 -4.13 -11.37 -13.88
CA GLN A 40 -2.91 -11.95 -14.46
C GLN A 40 -1.79 -10.91 -14.59
N LEU A 41 -2.10 -9.69 -15.03
CA LEU A 41 -1.12 -8.60 -15.09
C LEU A 41 -0.60 -8.24 -13.68
N VAL A 42 -1.49 -8.20 -12.68
CA VAL A 42 -1.09 -7.96 -11.29
C VAL A 42 -0.15 -9.06 -10.78
N ARG A 43 -0.41 -10.33 -11.12
CA ARG A 43 0.47 -11.46 -10.76
C ARG A 43 1.84 -11.39 -11.40
N GLN A 44 1.96 -10.80 -12.59
CA GLN A 44 3.25 -10.54 -13.24
C GLN A 44 4.04 -9.38 -12.60
N GLY A 45 3.37 -8.61 -11.72
CA GLY A 45 3.95 -7.51 -10.98
C GLY A 45 3.51 -6.16 -11.53
N ILE A 46 3.22 -5.24 -10.62
CA ILE A 46 2.80 -3.88 -10.96
C ILE A 46 4.03 -2.99 -11.10
N PRO A 47 4.23 -2.31 -12.26
CA PRO A 47 5.31 -1.35 -12.45
C PRO A 47 5.28 -0.24 -11.38
N GLY A 48 6.46 0.15 -10.88
CA GLY A 48 6.60 1.12 -9.79
C GLY A 48 5.74 2.39 -9.95
N PRO A 49 5.77 3.08 -11.11
CA PRO A 49 5.05 4.35 -11.29
C PRO A 49 3.52 4.26 -11.16
N VAL A 50 2.92 3.08 -11.38
CA VAL A 50 1.46 2.91 -11.36
C VAL A 50 0.96 2.17 -10.12
N ARG A 51 1.86 1.72 -9.22
CA ARG A 51 1.47 1.01 -7.98
C ARG A 51 0.50 1.81 -7.13
N ALA A 52 0.74 3.10 -6.93
CA ALA A 52 -0.10 3.94 -6.10
C ALA A 52 -1.55 3.95 -6.58
N LEU A 53 -1.76 4.07 -7.90
CA LEU A 53 -3.08 4.05 -8.52
C LEU A 53 -3.71 2.65 -8.44
N VAL A 54 -2.97 1.62 -8.85
CA VAL A 54 -3.49 0.26 -8.90
C VAL A 54 -3.84 -0.27 -7.51
N TRP A 55 -3.06 0.04 -6.47
CA TRP A 55 -3.37 -0.40 -5.11
C TRP A 55 -4.64 0.24 -4.55
N GLN A 56 -4.85 1.53 -4.82
CA GLN A 56 -6.10 2.21 -4.45
C GLN A 56 -7.30 1.57 -5.17
N LEU A 57 -7.17 1.31 -6.48
CA LEU A 57 -8.21 0.64 -7.27
C LEU A 57 -8.50 -0.78 -6.77
N LEU A 58 -7.47 -1.60 -6.56
CA LEU A 58 -7.63 -2.98 -6.09
C LEU A 58 -8.28 -3.04 -4.71
N SER A 59 -7.97 -2.09 -3.84
CA SER A 59 -8.54 -2.03 -2.49
C SER A 59 -10.01 -1.56 -2.45
N SER A 60 -10.52 -0.99 -3.55
CA SER A 60 -11.83 -0.33 -3.59
C SER A 60 -12.01 0.70 -2.48
N ALA A 61 -10.96 1.49 -2.20
CA ALA A 61 -10.94 2.45 -1.10
C ALA A 61 -12.01 3.56 -1.28
N ASP A 62 -12.83 3.74 -0.23
CA ASP A 62 -13.75 4.87 -0.14
C ASP A 62 -13.00 6.08 0.40
N HIS A 63 -12.46 6.87 -0.53
CA HIS A 63 -11.64 8.03 -0.21
C HIS A 63 -12.42 9.14 0.49
N ASP A 64 -13.70 9.31 0.20
CA ASP A 64 -14.49 10.42 0.76
C ASP A 64 -14.81 10.17 2.23
N ASN A 65 -15.28 8.95 2.56
CA ASN A 65 -15.50 8.56 3.94
C ASN A 65 -14.17 8.55 4.74
N ALA A 66 -13.11 7.98 4.17
CA ALA A 66 -11.81 7.93 4.83
C ALA A 66 -11.26 9.33 5.13
N ARG A 67 -11.39 10.30 4.22
CA ARG A 67 -10.98 11.70 4.45
C ARG A 67 -11.73 12.36 5.61
N CYS A 68 -13.05 12.16 5.69
CA CYS A 68 -13.87 12.69 6.78
C CYS A 68 -13.40 12.15 8.14
N LEU A 69 -13.25 10.83 8.24
CA LEU A 69 -12.76 10.16 9.45
C LEU A 69 -11.34 10.62 9.80
N TYR A 70 -10.48 10.75 8.80
CA TYR A 70 -9.10 11.18 8.99
C TYR A 70 -9.01 12.57 9.61
N ALA A 71 -9.78 13.53 9.06
CA ALA A 71 -9.84 14.90 9.54
C ALA A 71 -10.37 15.01 10.99
N GLU A 72 -11.22 14.07 11.41
CA GLU A 72 -11.66 13.95 12.81
C GLU A 72 -10.53 13.40 13.69
N PHE A 73 -9.98 12.23 13.35
CA PHE A 73 -9.03 11.53 14.22
C PHE A 73 -7.67 12.22 14.35
N ILE A 74 -7.24 12.97 13.33
CA ILE A 74 -6.00 13.75 13.41
C ILE A 74 -6.04 14.79 14.53
N ARG A 75 -7.23 15.26 14.93
CA ARG A 75 -7.43 16.25 15.99
C ARG A 75 -7.60 15.62 17.38
N ALA A 76 -7.91 14.34 17.44
CA ALA A 76 -8.07 13.59 18.68
C ALA A 76 -6.73 13.06 19.22
N SER A 77 -6.70 12.78 20.52
CA SER A 77 -5.57 12.11 21.18
C SER A 77 -5.79 10.60 21.18
N SER A 78 -4.73 9.82 20.93
CA SER A 78 -4.78 8.36 21.08
C SER A 78 -4.03 7.90 22.32
N PRO A 79 -4.54 6.89 23.07
CA PRO A 79 -3.77 6.27 24.15
C PRO A 79 -2.50 5.57 23.65
N HIS A 80 -2.39 5.32 22.33
CA HIS A 80 -1.29 4.60 21.72
C HIS A 80 -0.14 5.50 21.23
N GLU A 81 -0.26 6.83 21.32
CA GLU A 81 0.73 7.76 20.73
C GLU A 81 2.18 7.50 21.17
N LYS A 82 2.39 7.15 22.44
CA LYS A 82 3.73 6.83 22.95
C LYS A 82 4.31 5.57 22.30
N ALA A 83 3.48 4.55 22.06
CA ALA A 83 3.90 3.35 21.36
C ALA A 83 4.19 3.65 19.89
N ILE A 84 3.31 4.40 19.23
CA ILE A 84 3.46 4.82 17.82
C ILE A 84 4.76 5.60 17.63
N ARG A 85 5.04 6.63 18.43
CA ARG A 85 6.27 7.45 18.30
C ARG A 85 7.54 6.61 18.37
N ARG A 86 7.56 5.60 19.25
CA ARG A 86 8.72 4.71 19.41
C ARG A 86 8.97 3.85 18.17
N ASP A 87 7.91 3.39 17.51
CA ASP A 87 8.05 2.58 16.30
C ASP A 87 8.34 3.42 15.07
N VAL A 88 7.76 4.62 14.96
CA VAL A 88 8.03 5.57 13.87
C VAL A 88 9.53 5.81 13.68
N THR A 89 10.27 6.03 14.77
CA THR A 89 11.73 6.22 14.72
C THR A 89 12.53 4.99 14.25
N ARG A 90 11.89 3.81 14.22
CA ARG A 90 12.50 2.52 13.83
C ARG A 90 11.93 1.99 12.51
N THR A 91 10.99 2.70 11.88
CA THR A 91 10.35 2.28 10.62
C THR A 91 11.09 2.92 9.44
N PHE A 92 11.77 2.09 8.65
CA PHE A 92 12.60 2.50 7.50
C PHE A 92 13.59 3.64 7.83
N PRO A 93 14.43 3.50 8.89
CA PRO A 93 15.25 4.59 9.41
C PRO A 93 16.30 5.10 8.39
N ASP A 94 16.72 4.25 7.45
CA ASP A 94 17.72 4.60 6.43
C ASP A 94 17.08 5.22 5.16
N HIS A 95 15.75 5.29 5.10
CA HIS A 95 15.05 5.82 3.95
C HIS A 95 14.77 7.32 4.13
N LYS A 96 15.38 8.16 3.28
CA LYS A 96 15.33 9.64 3.34
C LYS A 96 13.94 10.27 3.62
N PHE A 97 12.87 9.66 3.09
CA PHE A 97 11.50 10.14 3.35
C PHE A 97 11.11 10.11 4.84
N PHE A 98 11.65 9.14 5.60
CA PHE A 98 11.43 8.90 7.02
C PHE A 98 12.58 9.42 7.90
N ASP A 99 13.43 10.31 7.40
CA ASP A 99 14.39 11.04 8.25
C ASP A 99 13.65 11.80 9.36
N GLU A 100 14.30 12.03 10.51
CA GLU A 100 13.68 12.74 11.66
C GLU A 100 13.24 14.18 11.31
N SER A 101 13.90 14.80 10.33
CA SER A 101 13.52 16.12 9.80
C SER A 101 12.52 16.04 8.64
N GLY A 102 12.20 14.82 8.19
CA GLY A 102 11.34 14.53 7.07
C GLY A 102 9.86 14.53 7.44
N ARG A 103 9.01 14.82 6.44
CA ARG A 103 7.55 14.75 6.59
C ARG A 103 7.04 13.31 6.83
N GLY A 104 7.81 12.30 6.42
CA GLY A 104 7.36 10.90 6.44
C GLY A 104 7.10 10.37 7.85
N GLN A 105 7.93 10.71 8.83
CA GLN A 105 7.69 10.30 10.22
C GLN A 105 6.42 10.92 10.79
N HIS A 106 6.17 12.20 10.48
CA HIS A 106 4.95 12.89 10.90
C HIS A 106 3.71 12.25 10.25
N SER A 107 3.75 12.00 8.94
CA SER A 107 2.66 11.32 8.24
C SER A 107 2.43 9.90 8.75
N LEU A 108 3.49 9.16 9.02
CA LEU A 108 3.39 7.82 9.59
C LEU A 108 2.75 7.84 10.98
N PHE A 109 3.18 8.77 11.83
CA PHE A 109 2.57 8.96 13.15
C PHE A 109 1.08 9.27 13.04
N ASN A 110 0.71 10.17 12.14
CA ASN A 110 -0.66 10.62 11.96
C ASN A 110 -1.59 9.49 11.47
N VAL A 111 -1.18 8.74 10.45
CA VAL A 111 -1.97 7.62 9.91
C VAL A 111 -2.12 6.52 10.96
N MET A 112 -1.04 6.16 11.65
CA MET A 112 -1.12 5.17 12.73
C MET A 112 -2.00 5.65 13.88
N LYS A 113 -1.93 6.95 14.24
CA LYS A 113 -2.79 7.53 15.27
C LYS A 113 -4.26 7.45 14.85
N ALA A 114 -4.58 7.89 13.64
CA ALA A 114 -5.93 7.88 13.12
C ALA A 114 -6.50 6.45 13.10
N TYR A 115 -5.72 5.48 12.62
CA TYR A 115 -6.13 4.08 12.61
C TYR A 115 -6.39 3.53 14.01
N SER A 116 -5.53 3.86 14.99
CA SER A 116 -5.71 3.41 16.37
C SER A 116 -6.99 3.94 17.04
N LEU A 117 -7.55 5.03 16.53
CA LEU A 117 -8.80 5.61 16.99
C LEU A 117 -10.02 5.06 16.26
N TYR A 118 -9.83 4.69 14.99
CA TYR A 118 -10.83 4.04 14.15
C TYR A 118 -11.14 2.62 14.65
N ASP A 119 -10.12 1.77 14.74
CA ASP A 119 -10.27 0.40 15.24
C ASP A 119 -9.66 0.29 16.63
N ARG A 120 -10.48 0.52 17.67
CA ARG A 120 -10.04 0.48 19.07
C ARG A 120 -9.76 -0.93 19.59
N GLU A 121 -10.27 -1.97 18.93
CA GLU A 121 -10.00 -3.36 19.31
C GLU A 121 -8.54 -3.71 18.96
N VAL A 122 -8.08 -3.29 17.78
CA VAL A 122 -6.67 -3.39 17.39
C VAL A 122 -5.83 -2.33 18.08
N GLY A 123 -6.28 -1.08 18.04
CA GLY A 123 -5.54 0.09 18.52
C GLY A 123 -4.21 0.23 17.76
N TYR A 124 -3.11 0.00 18.46
CA TYR A 124 -1.78 -0.04 17.87
C TYR A 124 -1.06 -1.34 18.22
N CYS A 125 -0.66 -2.08 17.19
CA CYS A 125 0.18 -3.27 17.32
C CYS A 125 1.60 -2.98 16.81
N GLN A 126 2.61 -3.38 17.57
CA GLN A 126 4.02 -3.17 17.20
C GLN A 126 4.31 -3.82 15.84
N GLY A 127 5.00 -3.08 14.97
CA GLY A 127 5.33 -3.53 13.61
C GLY A 127 4.31 -3.16 12.54
N SER A 128 3.07 -2.81 12.89
CA SER A 128 2.05 -2.35 11.92
C SER A 128 2.47 -1.05 11.20
N ALA A 129 3.30 -0.22 11.81
CA ALA A 129 3.87 0.97 11.20
C ALA A 129 4.63 0.69 9.90
N PHE A 130 5.21 -0.51 9.71
CA PHE A 130 5.88 -0.86 8.45
C PHE A 130 4.89 -0.99 7.27
N VAL A 131 3.67 -1.48 7.51
CA VAL A 131 2.63 -1.54 6.48
C VAL A 131 2.28 -0.13 6.02
N VAL A 132 2.05 0.78 6.96
CA VAL A 132 1.72 2.18 6.66
C VAL A 132 2.90 2.92 6.03
N GLY A 133 4.13 2.66 6.48
CA GLY A 133 5.32 3.22 5.87
C GLY A 133 5.42 2.83 4.38
N MET A 134 5.12 1.58 4.02
CA MET A 134 5.09 1.15 2.62
C MET A 134 4.02 1.88 1.80
N LEU A 135 2.84 2.12 2.37
CA LEU A 135 1.79 2.90 1.69
C LEU A 135 2.23 4.35 1.47
N LEU A 136 2.81 4.99 2.49
CA LEU A 136 3.25 6.40 2.43
C LEU A 136 4.42 6.64 1.47
N LEU A 137 5.17 5.61 1.09
CA LEU A 137 6.16 5.70 0.02
C LEU A 137 5.53 5.82 -1.38
N LEU A 138 4.25 5.47 -1.51
CA LEU A 138 3.54 5.40 -2.80
C LEU A 138 2.42 6.45 -2.91
N MET A 139 1.77 6.80 -1.81
CA MET A 139 0.61 7.68 -1.82
C MET A 139 0.61 8.66 -0.63
N PRO A 140 -0.14 9.78 -0.72
CA PRO A 140 -0.26 10.72 0.39
C PRO A 140 -1.03 10.13 1.58
N GLU A 141 -1.03 10.88 2.68
CA GLU A 141 -1.46 10.43 4.00
C GLU A 141 -2.92 9.98 4.07
N GLU A 142 -3.83 10.74 3.44
CA GLU A 142 -5.26 10.45 3.42
C GLU A 142 -5.57 9.20 2.59
N GLU A 143 -4.92 9.04 1.44
CA GLU A 143 -5.05 7.87 0.58
C GLU A 143 -4.45 6.63 1.25
N ALA A 144 -3.31 6.77 1.93
CA ALA A 144 -2.68 5.68 2.68
C ALA A 144 -3.60 5.22 3.82
N PHE A 145 -4.25 6.15 4.52
CA PHE A 145 -5.27 5.82 5.52
C PHE A 145 -6.45 5.07 4.90
N ALA A 146 -6.98 5.54 3.76
CA ALA A 146 -8.11 4.89 3.08
C ALA A 146 -7.78 3.45 2.67
N VAL A 147 -6.61 3.21 2.06
CA VAL A 147 -6.16 1.87 1.68
C VAL A 147 -5.90 1.00 2.92
N LEU A 148 -5.36 1.58 4.00
CA LEU A 148 -5.15 0.86 5.25
C LEU A 148 -6.46 0.34 5.83
N LEU A 149 -7.54 1.14 5.83
CA LEU A 149 -8.85 0.68 6.31
C LEU A 149 -9.31 -0.58 5.56
N LYS A 150 -9.19 -0.55 4.23
CA LYS A 150 -9.52 -1.68 3.37
C LYS A 150 -8.67 -2.91 3.66
N LEU A 151 -7.36 -2.76 3.77
CA LEU A 151 -6.47 -3.87 4.13
C LEU A 151 -6.85 -4.50 5.47
N MET A 152 -7.15 -3.67 6.46
CA MET A 152 -7.46 -4.13 7.81
C MET A 152 -8.83 -4.80 7.89
N GLU A 153 -9.85 -4.27 7.21
CA GLU A 153 -11.22 -4.79 7.25
C GLU A 153 -11.48 -5.87 6.19
N ASP A 154 -11.46 -5.49 4.93
CA ASP A 154 -11.89 -6.33 3.80
C ASP A 154 -10.89 -7.46 3.52
N TYR A 155 -9.59 -7.19 3.69
CA TYR A 155 -8.53 -8.21 3.54
C TYR A 155 -8.15 -8.88 4.86
N ARG A 156 -8.92 -8.62 5.93
CA ARG A 156 -8.80 -9.26 7.26
C ARG A 156 -7.41 -9.11 7.90
N LEU A 157 -6.61 -8.14 7.48
CA LEU A 157 -5.26 -7.95 8.03
C LEU A 157 -5.31 -7.61 9.52
N ARG A 158 -6.40 -6.99 9.99
CA ARG A 158 -6.61 -6.67 11.42
C ARG A 158 -6.50 -7.88 12.34
N GLU A 159 -6.92 -9.06 11.87
CA GLU A 159 -6.95 -10.27 12.70
C GLU A 159 -5.53 -10.70 13.11
N LEU A 160 -4.51 -10.39 12.30
CA LEU A 160 -3.09 -10.61 12.63
C LEU A 160 -2.57 -9.62 13.68
N TYR A 161 -3.21 -8.46 13.82
CA TYR A 161 -2.76 -7.38 14.70
C TYR A 161 -3.57 -7.24 15.98
N LYS A 162 -4.64 -8.02 16.14
CA LYS A 162 -5.40 -8.05 17.39
C LYS A 162 -4.53 -8.50 18.56
N PRO A 163 -4.76 -7.98 19.78
CA PRO A 163 -3.97 -8.32 20.96
C PRO A 163 -3.93 -9.81 21.31
N SER A 164 -4.95 -10.59 20.94
CA SER A 164 -4.98 -12.04 21.15
C SER A 164 -3.91 -12.79 20.34
N MET A 165 -3.41 -12.20 19.25
CA MET A 165 -2.47 -12.81 18.29
C MET A 165 -2.93 -14.19 17.78
N SER A 166 -4.24 -14.47 17.84
CA SER A 166 -4.79 -15.79 17.54
C SER A 166 -4.63 -16.15 16.06
N GLU A 167 -4.93 -15.21 15.16
CA GLU A 167 -4.78 -15.42 13.72
C GLU A 167 -3.30 -15.53 13.33
N LEU A 168 -2.41 -14.77 13.99
CA LEU A 168 -0.97 -14.88 13.77
C LEU A 168 -0.48 -16.29 14.14
N GLY A 169 -0.91 -16.83 15.29
CA GLY A 169 -0.61 -18.21 15.69
C GLY A 169 -1.13 -19.24 14.67
N LEU A 170 -2.34 -19.05 14.14
CA LEU A 170 -2.89 -19.90 13.10
C LEU A 170 -2.07 -19.85 11.81
N CYS A 171 -1.68 -18.66 11.34
CA CYS A 171 -0.85 -18.50 10.16
C CYS A 171 0.52 -19.14 10.32
N LEU A 172 1.13 -19.03 11.51
CA LEU A 172 2.40 -19.69 11.81
C LEU A 172 2.27 -21.22 11.76
N PHE A 173 1.19 -21.77 12.31
CA PHE A 173 0.91 -23.20 12.22
C PHE A 173 0.67 -23.66 10.77
N GLN A 174 -0.12 -22.91 10.01
CA GLN A 174 -0.35 -23.21 8.58
C GLN A 174 0.96 -23.18 7.78
N LEU A 175 1.84 -22.22 8.06
CA LEU A 175 3.15 -22.13 7.45
C LEU A 175 4.02 -23.34 7.81
N GLU A 176 4.02 -23.76 9.08
CA GLU A 176 4.76 -24.96 9.52
C GLU A 176 4.28 -26.21 8.78
N CYS A 177 2.97 -26.41 8.66
CA CYS A 177 2.40 -27.51 7.89
C CYS A 177 2.80 -27.46 6.41
N ALA A 178 2.74 -26.29 5.78
CA ALA A 178 3.12 -26.12 4.38
C ALA A 178 4.60 -26.45 4.16
N VAL A 179 5.49 -26.00 5.05
CA VAL A 179 6.93 -26.31 5.00
C VAL A 179 7.17 -27.81 5.17
N GLN A 180 6.47 -28.48 6.09
CA GLN A 180 6.59 -29.93 6.25
C GLN A 180 6.21 -30.68 4.98
N VAL A 181 5.11 -30.30 4.32
CA VAL A 181 4.68 -30.92 3.05
C VAL A 181 5.70 -30.69 1.93
N CYS A 182 6.41 -29.56 1.91
CA CYS A 182 7.42 -29.28 0.88
C CYS A 182 8.76 -29.99 1.11
N ILE A 183 9.03 -30.48 2.33
CA ILE A 183 10.29 -31.17 2.67
C ILE A 183 10.21 -32.69 2.37
N TYR A 184 9.01 -33.24 2.20
CA TYR A 184 8.78 -34.64 1.81
C TYR A 184 8.39 -34.77 0.34
#